data_AF-A0A3D1AZX8-F1
#
_entry.id   AF-A0A3D1AZX8-F1
#
_cell.length_a   1.000
_cell.length_b   1.000
_cell.length_c   1.000
_cell.angle_alpha   90.00
_cell.angle_beta   90.00
_cell.angle_gamma   90.00
#
_symmetry.space_group_name_H-M   'P 1'
#
loop_
_entity.id
_entity.type
_entity.pdbx_description
1 polymer ?
#
loop_
_entity_poly.entity_id
_entity_poly.type
_entity_poly.pdbx_seq_one_letter_code
_entity_poly.pdbx_strand_id
1 'polypeptide(L)'
;AVNQQPVALRARNRLAVLEANGGSLAFLPPSHKFFWSREVETNLGYVYYRKDSAQTFSIGARQSDREVGAKPWGISDEVWNRRVGEARGDLNNFALYNAPPGTLQRMPVYFYLSPEDSRATQQAVMAFSHDDVYKPLPGYKVLVSHFHFHFNEQLTDAGSMDQEPTWLPVFRELGINMAILADFHGDSHPADTGKLRFDEQKVYFEGCRRFSDRDMLLIPGEEPDANFGGHYMFVFPKPLFFSHVKEPAKGPAGQPFEETLAPYGPVYHTETAATELNLLNREHGLVWQTHPRTKGSAGYPDAIREKDFFQSDRFLGASFQSLPVDLSQKRLCEVRCLGLLDDMNNWAGAKYMIAEGDTYMKYPDDETFPQLVVNYVKLDRVPKFDEGWNSLLDAMREGDYFVTSGEVLLRNSGIEGTGAKRTYTAEVEWTFPPEFAELVWSDGNTVDRQVIGLSDKAPFSSQKFRIPFEVTGKKWVRFAVWDSAGNGAFTQPVHLK
;
A
#
# COMPACT_ATOMS: atom_id res chain seq x y z
N ALA A 1 20.43 -24.38 29.52
CA ALA A 1 21.33 -23.28 29.90
C ALA A 1 20.53 -21.99 29.97
N VAL A 2 20.85 -21.12 30.94
CA VAL A 2 20.31 -19.75 31.04
C VAL A 2 20.83 -18.93 29.84
N ASN A 3 19.97 -18.08 29.28
CA ASN A 3 20.34 -17.19 28.19
C ASN A 3 20.96 -15.89 28.75
N GLN A 4 22.08 -15.44 28.20
CA GLN A 4 22.67 -14.14 28.58
C GLN A 4 21.95 -12.94 27.96
N GLN A 5 21.25 -13.15 26.84
CA GLN A 5 20.53 -12.13 26.08
C GLN A 5 19.19 -12.70 25.58
N PRO A 6 18.19 -11.84 25.26
CA PRO A 6 17.00 -12.26 24.53
C PRO A 6 17.36 -13.03 23.25
N VAL A 7 16.67 -14.14 23.01
CA VAL A 7 16.74 -14.92 21.78
C VAL A 7 15.61 -14.45 20.87
N ALA A 8 15.97 -13.74 19.80
CA ALA A 8 15.03 -13.33 18.77
C ALA A 8 14.58 -14.53 17.92
N LEU A 9 13.28 -14.61 17.65
CA LEU A 9 12.67 -15.66 16.84
C LEU A 9 12.19 -15.06 15.51
N ARG A 10 12.78 -15.50 14.39
CA ARG A 10 12.27 -15.19 13.05
C ARG A 10 11.07 -16.08 12.75
N ALA A 11 9.89 -15.59 13.10
CA ALA A 11 8.61 -16.27 12.90
C ALA A 11 7.80 -15.52 11.85
N ARG A 12 7.35 -16.21 10.79
CA ARG A 12 6.63 -15.62 9.63
C ARG A 12 5.47 -14.71 10.02
N ASN A 13 4.74 -15.04 11.10
CA ASN A 13 3.55 -14.31 11.55
C ASN A 13 3.79 -13.42 12.78
N ARG A 14 5.06 -13.15 13.14
CA ARG A 14 5.44 -12.47 14.40
C ARG A 14 4.80 -13.07 15.66
N LEU A 15 4.51 -14.37 15.61
CA LEU A 15 3.80 -15.10 16.65
C LEU A 15 4.74 -16.11 17.30
N ALA A 16 4.77 -16.12 18.63
CA ALA A 16 5.34 -17.20 19.41
C ALA A 16 4.31 -17.71 20.43
N VAL A 17 4.35 -19.01 20.69
CA VAL A 17 3.45 -19.68 21.63
C VAL A 17 4.28 -20.41 22.66
N LEU A 18 4.01 -20.14 23.93
CA LEU A 18 4.51 -20.90 25.05
C LEU A 18 3.43 -21.91 25.45
N GLU A 19 3.78 -23.20 25.49
CA GLU A 19 2.92 -24.24 26.08
C GLU A 19 3.53 -24.72 27.39
N ALA A 20 2.74 -24.71 28.46
CA ALA A 20 3.17 -25.17 29.78
C ALA A 20 1.97 -25.61 30.62
N ASN A 21 2.16 -26.66 31.43
CA ASN A 21 1.18 -27.12 32.44
C ASN A 21 -0.24 -27.36 31.88
N GLY A 22 -0.36 -27.82 30.63
CA GLY A 22 -1.64 -28.13 30.00
C GLY A 22 -2.41 -26.93 29.47
N GLY A 23 -1.79 -25.75 29.36
CA GLY A 23 -2.34 -24.60 28.64
C GLY A 23 -1.25 -23.89 27.84
N SER A 24 -1.63 -22.79 27.17
CA SER A 24 -0.70 -22.04 26.33
C SER A 24 -0.94 -20.53 26.35
N LEU A 25 0.12 -19.79 26.02
CA LEU A 25 0.17 -18.35 25.95
C LEU A 25 0.83 -17.94 24.64
N ALA A 26 0.05 -17.35 23.75
CA ALA A 26 0.55 -16.72 22.54
C ALA A 26 0.88 -15.24 22.81
N PHE A 27 1.91 -14.75 22.12
CA PHE A 27 2.32 -13.35 22.17
C PHE A 27 2.79 -12.85 20.81
N LEU A 28 2.36 -11.63 20.47
CA LEU A 28 2.57 -11.01 19.17
C LEU A 28 2.47 -9.47 19.27
N PRO A 29 3.17 -8.72 18.40
CA PRO A 29 2.92 -7.30 18.21
C PRO A 29 1.62 -7.05 17.41
N PRO A 30 1.15 -5.79 17.29
CA PRO A 30 0.16 -5.42 16.28
C PRO A 30 0.62 -5.80 14.87
N SER A 31 -0.31 -6.10 13.97
CA SER A 31 -0.01 -6.38 12.57
C SER A 31 0.59 -5.16 11.88
N HIS A 32 -0.21 -4.10 11.71
CA HIS A 32 0.13 -2.97 10.84
C HIS A 32 0.44 -1.68 11.58
N LYS A 33 0.44 -1.67 12.92
CA LYS A 33 0.90 -0.53 13.72
C LYS A 33 2.23 -0.85 14.43
N PHE A 34 3.13 -1.51 13.73
CA PHE A 34 4.38 -2.04 14.27
C PHE A 34 5.55 -1.99 13.27
N PHE A 35 6.68 -1.42 13.73
CA PHE A 35 8.04 -1.44 13.15
C PHE A 35 8.17 -1.55 11.62
N TRP A 36 8.72 -0.51 10.99
CA TRP A 36 9.06 -0.53 9.56
C TRP A 36 10.47 -0.02 9.34
N SER A 37 11.29 -0.89 8.78
CA SER A 37 12.37 -0.47 7.89
C SER A 37 11.80 0.34 6.76
N ARG A 38 12.54 1.36 6.35
CA ARG A 38 12.26 2.05 5.10
C ARG A 38 12.35 1.04 3.95
N GLU A 39 11.22 0.76 3.31
CA GLU A 39 11.10 0.07 2.01
C GLU A 39 11.53 -1.42 1.97
N VAL A 40 11.78 -2.06 3.12
CA VAL A 40 12.26 -3.47 3.22
C VAL A 40 11.43 -4.27 4.23
N GLU A 41 11.11 -5.52 3.88
CA GLU A 41 10.17 -6.36 4.66
C GLU A 41 10.81 -7.58 5.35
N THR A 42 12.13 -7.59 5.48
CA THR A 42 12.88 -8.73 6.03
C THR A 42 12.40 -9.11 7.44
N ASN A 43 12.26 -10.41 7.71
CA ASN A 43 11.98 -10.89 9.07
C ASN A 43 13.22 -10.78 9.98
N LEU A 44 13.20 -9.82 10.91
CA LEU A 44 14.31 -9.58 11.85
C LEU A 44 14.11 -10.22 13.24
N GLY A 45 13.04 -10.98 13.41
CA GLY A 45 12.69 -11.67 14.64
C GLY A 45 12.12 -10.74 15.71
N TYR A 46 10.83 -10.48 15.60
CA TYR A 46 10.09 -9.47 16.38
C TYR A 46 9.43 -10.01 17.66
N VAL A 47 9.54 -11.31 17.89
CA VAL A 47 9.21 -11.94 19.17
C VAL A 47 10.45 -12.59 19.76
N TYR A 48 10.51 -12.67 21.09
CA TYR A 48 11.68 -13.20 21.77
C TYR A 48 11.30 -14.06 22.97
N TYR A 49 12.27 -14.90 23.38
CA TYR A 49 12.29 -15.50 24.71
C TYR A 49 13.67 -15.35 25.36
N ARG A 50 13.75 -15.45 26.68
CA ARG A 50 15.01 -15.55 27.42
C ARG A 50 14.82 -16.49 28.61
N LYS A 51 15.54 -17.59 28.68
CA LYS A 51 15.57 -18.44 29.88
C LYS A 51 16.38 -17.72 30.96
N ASP A 52 15.73 -17.26 32.02
CA ASP A 52 16.35 -16.50 33.11
C ASP A 52 16.93 -17.42 34.19
N SER A 53 16.32 -18.60 34.38
CA SER A 53 16.81 -19.65 35.27
C SER A 53 16.36 -21.03 34.78
N ALA A 54 16.52 -22.07 35.62
CA ALA A 54 15.90 -23.37 35.38
C ALA A 54 14.36 -23.35 35.49
N GLN A 55 13.79 -22.32 36.12
CA GLN A 55 12.37 -22.26 36.49
C GLN A 55 11.66 -21.00 35.98
N THR A 56 12.39 -20.05 35.40
CA THR A 56 11.86 -18.76 34.97
C THR A 56 12.37 -18.38 33.58
N PHE A 57 11.55 -17.65 32.84
CA PHE A 57 11.87 -17.12 31.52
C PHE A 57 11.11 -15.80 31.29
N SER A 58 11.61 -15.00 30.36
CA SER A 58 10.99 -13.78 29.84
C SER A 58 10.56 -14.00 28.40
N ILE A 59 9.44 -13.39 27.99
CA ILE A 59 8.90 -13.42 26.62
C ILE A 59 8.37 -12.04 26.25
N GLY A 60 8.19 -11.79 24.96
CA GLY A 60 7.48 -10.61 24.47
C GLY A 60 7.79 -10.27 23.03
N ALA A 61 7.38 -9.07 22.63
CA ALA A 61 7.79 -8.46 21.37
C ALA A 61 9.07 -7.65 21.55
N ARG A 62 9.86 -7.53 20.48
CA ARG A 62 11.08 -6.73 20.42
C ARG A 62 11.18 -5.97 19.10
N GLN A 63 12.10 -5.02 19.07
CA GLN A 63 12.55 -4.36 17.85
C GLN A 63 13.96 -4.85 17.51
N SER A 64 14.31 -4.86 16.23
CA SER A 64 15.66 -5.23 15.80
C SER A 64 16.62 -4.07 16.05
N ASP A 65 17.82 -4.38 16.56
CA ASP A 65 18.88 -3.40 16.77
C ASP A 65 19.62 -3.02 15.49
N ARG A 66 19.33 -3.71 14.36
CA ARG A 66 19.91 -3.52 13.01
C ARG A 66 18.93 -3.93 11.92
N GLU A 67 18.99 -3.22 10.79
CA GLU A 67 18.28 -3.59 9.58
C GLU A 67 19.04 -4.64 8.76
N VAL A 68 18.31 -5.41 7.94
CA VAL A 68 18.88 -6.27 6.90
C VAL A 68 18.21 -5.89 5.59
N GLY A 69 18.98 -5.26 4.69
CA GLY A 69 18.50 -4.85 3.38
C GLY A 69 18.01 -6.02 2.53
N ALA A 70 17.28 -5.67 1.47
CA ALA A 70 16.73 -6.66 0.53
C ALA A 70 17.82 -7.61 0.00
N LYS A 71 17.44 -8.88 -0.21
CA LYS A 71 18.36 -9.88 -0.75
C LYS A 71 18.68 -9.52 -2.21
N PRO A 72 19.97 -9.46 -2.62
CA PRO A 72 20.33 -9.10 -3.98
C PRO A 72 19.98 -10.21 -4.98
N TRP A 73 19.87 -9.83 -6.25
CA TRP A 73 19.64 -10.73 -7.39
C TRP A 73 20.39 -10.22 -8.63
N GLY A 74 20.69 -11.12 -9.58
CA GLY A 74 21.43 -10.81 -10.81
C GLY A 74 22.67 -11.68 -11.01
N ILE A 75 23.50 -11.37 -12.01
CA ILE A 75 24.60 -12.25 -12.46
C ILE A 75 26.03 -11.79 -12.07
N SER A 76 26.20 -10.64 -11.41
CA SER A 76 27.52 -10.16 -10.96
C SER A 76 27.44 -9.25 -9.73
N ASP A 77 28.55 -9.10 -9.00
CA ASP A 77 28.64 -8.20 -7.85
C ASP A 77 28.40 -6.74 -8.20
N GLU A 78 28.83 -6.28 -9.40
CA GLU A 78 28.55 -4.93 -9.89
C GLU A 78 27.05 -4.70 -10.04
N VAL A 79 26.37 -5.66 -10.68
CA VAL A 79 24.92 -5.64 -10.88
C VAL A 79 24.18 -5.70 -9.54
N TRP A 80 24.63 -6.55 -8.61
CA TRP A 80 24.08 -6.63 -7.27
C TRP A 80 24.24 -5.30 -6.55
N ASN A 81 25.46 -4.74 -6.48
CA ASN A 81 25.73 -3.48 -5.79
C ASN A 81 24.88 -2.31 -6.31
N ARG A 82 24.66 -2.24 -7.63
CA ARG A 82 23.74 -1.25 -8.22
C ARG A 82 22.31 -1.43 -7.73
N ARG A 83 21.77 -2.64 -7.83
CA ARG A 83 20.34 -2.93 -7.59
C ARG A 83 19.91 -2.87 -6.13
N VAL A 84 20.78 -3.30 -5.23
CA VAL A 84 20.52 -3.12 -3.79
C VAL A 84 21.09 -1.80 -3.29
N GLY A 85 21.66 -0.94 -4.14
CA GLY A 85 22.29 0.32 -3.72
C GLY A 85 21.32 1.25 -3.00
N GLU A 86 20.12 1.44 -3.56
CA GLU A 86 19.07 2.25 -2.97
C GLU A 86 18.57 1.67 -1.64
N ALA A 87 18.09 0.41 -1.66
CA ALA A 87 17.67 -0.29 -0.45
C ALA A 87 18.79 -0.44 0.61
N ARG A 88 20.07 -0.49 0.21
CA ARG A 88 21.22 -0.56 1.15
C ARG A 88 21.66 0.80 1.67
N GLY A 89 21.36 1.88 0.96
CA GLY A 89 21.51 3.24 1.46
C GLY A 89 20.80 3.43 2.81
N ASP A 90 19.72 2.66 3.02
CA ASP A 90 18.92 2.67 4.23
C ASP A 90 19.34 1.65 5.31
N LEU A 91 20.44 0.88 5.13
CA LEU A 91 20.95 -0.03 6.19
C LEU A 91 21.28 0.68 7.51
N ASN A 92 21.60 1.98 7.43
CA ASN A 92 21.89 2.83 8.59
C ASN A 92 20.69 3.72 8.98
N ASN A 93 19.58 3.65 8.25
CA ASN A 93 18.39 4.48 8.42
C ASN A 93 17.32 3.67 9.17
N PHE A 94 17.54 3.57 10.48
CA PHE A 94 16.75 2.76 11.40
C PHE A 94 15.27 3.13 11.45
N ALA A 95 14.43 2.14 11.80
CA ALA A 95 12.97 2.21 11.93
C ALA A 95 12.38 3.61 12.07
N LEU A 96 11.66 4.05 11.04
CA LEU A 96 11.12 5.39 11.01
C LEU A 96 9.84 5.47 11.86
N TYR A 97 10.02 5.80 13.13
CA TYR A 97 8.95 6.42 13.90
C TYR A 97 9.00 7.93 13.74
N ASN A 98 7.90 8.54 13.31
CA ASN A 98 7.78 9.99 13.17
C ASN A 98 6.90 10.61 14.25
N ALA A 99 6.83 9.96 15.42
CA ALA A 99 6.06 10.48 16.53
C ALA A 99 6.76 11.69 17.17
N PRO A 100 6.07 12.82 17.40
CA PRO A 100 6.71 14.01 17.95
C PRO A 100 7.30 13.78 19.36
N PRO A 101 8.46 14.37 19.70
CA PRO A 101 9.03 14.28 21.04
C PRO A 101 8.03 14.70 22.12
N GLY A 102 8.01 13.97 23.24
CA GLY A 102 7.12 14.24 24.37
C GLY A 102 5.67 13.77 24.21
N THR A 103 5.34 13.08 23.10
CA THR A 103 4.00 12.48 22.91
C THR A 103 3.93 11.06 23.46
N LEU A 104 2.73 10.65 23.88
CA LEU A 104 2.45 9.27 24.30
C LEU A 104 2.64 8.32 23.12
N GLN A 105 3.55 7.36 23.25
CA GLN A 105 3.78 6.31 22.25
C GLN A 105 2.95 5.07 22.57
N ARG A 106 2.11 4.63 21.63
CA ARG A 106 1.38 3.37 21.75
C ARG A 106 2.27 2.24 21.22
N MET A 107 2.81 1.42 22.11
CA MET A 107 3.62 0.24 21.77
C MET A 107 2.92 -1.03 22.28
N PRO A 108 1.81 -1.46 21.67
CA PRO A 108 1.03 -2.57 22.18
C PRO A 108 1.81 -3.89 22.05
N VAL A 109 1.54 -4.81 22.95
CA VAL A 109 1.89 -6.23 22.82
C VAL A 109 0.64 -7.01 23.22
N TYR A 110 0.27 -7.98 22.39
CA TYR A 110 -0.89 -8.83 22.63
C TYR A 110 -0.46 -10.11 23.31
N PHE A 111 -1.26 -10.54 24.29
CA PHE A 111 -1.11 -11.80 25.01
C PHE A 111 -2.44 -12.54 24.94
N TYR A 112 -2.43 -13.74 24.35
CA TYR A 112 -3.61 -14.59 24.23
C TYR A 112 -3.43 -15.83 25.09
N LEU A 113 -4.18 -15.90 26.19
CA LEU A 113 -4.17 -17.03 27.12
C LEU A 113 -5.22 -18.07 26.73
N SER A 114 -4.82 -19.33 26.68
CA SER A 114 -5.67 -20.44 26.24
C SER A 114 -5.51 -21.66 27.15
N PRO A 115 -6.61 -22.36 27.49
CA PRO A 115 -6.53 -23.66 28.14
C PRO A 115 -6.15 -24.80 27.17
N GLU A 116 -6.06 -24.51 25.86
CA GLU A 116 -5.75 -25.49 24.83
C GLU A 116 -4.23 -25.60 24.57
N ASP A 117 -3.84 -26.58 23.76
CA ASP A 117 -2.45 -26.75 23.30
C ASP A 117 -1.98 -25.62 22.37
N SER A 118 -0.67 -25.60 22.10
CA SER A 118 -0.04 -24.57 21.27
C SER A 118 -0.58 -24.51 19.84
N ARG A 119 -1.03 -25.64 19.26
CA ARG A 119 -1.53 -25.68 17.89
C ARG A 119 -2.92 -25.05 17.79
N ALA A 120 -3.82 -25.41 18.70
CA ALA A 120 -5.14 -24.81 18.79
C ALA A 120 -5.05 -23.30 19.08
N THR A 121 -4.13 -22.91 19.96
CA THR A 121 -3.87 -21.49 20.27
C THR A 121 -3.28 -20.74 19.09
N GLN A 122 -2.34 -21.33 18.35
CA GLN A 122 -1.84 -20.74 17.12
C GLN A 122 -2.97 -20.48 16.13
N GLN A 123 -3.85 -21.46 15.89
CA GLN A 123 -5.00 -21.31 14.98
C GLN A 123 -5.94 -20.18 15.42
N ALA A 124 -6.24 -20.10 16.72
CA ALA A 124 -7.08 -19.03 17.27
C ALA A 124 -6.46 -17.64 17.09
N VAL A 125 -5.13 -17.52 17.24
CA VAL A 125 -4.44 -16.24 17.06
C VAL A 125 -4.30 -15.87 15.58
N MET A 126 -3.96 -16.82 14.71
CA MET A 126 -3.85 -16.55 13.27
C MET A 126 -5.20 -16.14 12.64
N ALA A 127 -6.33 -16.55 13.21
CA ALA A 127 -7.63 -16.08 12.78
C ALA A 127 -7.78 -14.55 12.86
N PHE A 128 -7.04 -13.86 13.75
CA PHE A 128 -7.10 -12.40 13.85
C PHE A 128 -6.59 -11.68 12.59
N SER A 129 -5.64 -12.25 11.87
CA SER A 129 -5.15 -11.71 10.59
C SER A 129 -5.68 -12.47 9.37
N HIS A 130 -6.68 -13.35 9.56
CA HIS A 130 -7.14 -14.29 8.54
C HIS A 130 -6.00 -15.15 7.96
N ASP A 131 -5.12 -15.66 8.83
CA ASP A 131 -3.93 -16.41 8.46
C ASP A 131 -2.92 -15.59 7.60
N ASP A 132 -2.86 -14.28 7.83
CA ASP A 132 -2.11 -13.30 7.01
C ASP A 132 -2.56 -13.31 5.53
N VAL A 133 -3.86 -13.50 5.28
CA VAL A 133 -4.45 -13.50 3.94
C VAL A 133 -5.54 -12.44 3.86
N TYR A 134 -5.53 -11.64 2.79
CA TYR A 134 -6.64 -10.74 2.49
C TYR A 134 -7.88 -11.53 2.11
N LYS A 135 -8.85 -11.57 3.03
CA LYS A 135 -10.09 -12.32 2.88
C LYS A 135 -10.88 -11.92 1.62
N PRO A 136 -11.17 -12.86 0.71
CA PRO A 136 -12.01 -12.58 -0.45
C PRO A 136 -13.38 -12.00 -0.05
N LEU A 137 -13.78 -10.90 -0.68
CA LEU A 137 -15.06 -10.25 -0.45
C LEU A 137 -15.90 -10.25 -1.75
N PRO A 138 -17.15 -10.75 -1.74
CA PRO A 138 -17.99 -10.75 -2.93
C PRO A 138 -18.17 -9.36 -3.53
N GLY A 139 -17.99 -9.23 -4.84
CA GLY A 139 -18.04 -7.96 -5.56
C GLY A 139 -16.76 -7.12 -5.50
N TYR A 140 -15.70 -7.62 -4.86
CA TYR A 140 -14.43 -6.93 -4.73
C TYR A 140 -13.24 -7.77 -5.21
N LYS A 141 -12.16 -7.06 -5.60
CA LYS A 141 -10.81 -7.61 -5.86
C LYS A 141 -9.76 -6.84 -5.08
N VAL A 142 -8.77 -7.56 -4.57
CA VAL A 142 -7.68 -7.00 -3.77
C VAL A 142 -6.59 -6.47 -4.70
N LEU A 143 -6.32 -5.18 -4.59
CA LEU A 143 -5.31 -4.45 -5.34
C LEU A 143 -4.23 -3.92 -4.40
N VAL A 144 -2.97 -4.14 -4.78
CA VAL A 144 -1.81 -3.43 -4.25
C VAL A 144 -1.17 -2.58 -5.36
N SER A 145 -0.44 -1.54 -4.97
CA SER A 145 0.31 -0.71 -5.90
C SER A 145 1.66 -0.30 -5.34
N HIS A 146 2.55 0.13 -6.23
CA HIS A 146 3.84 0.75 -5.94
C HIS A 146 4.87 -0.24 -5.39
N PHE A 147 5.55 -0.94 -6.31
CA PHE A 147 6.62 -1.88 -5.97
C PHE A 147 7.78 -1.74 -6.95
N HIS A 148 8.99 -1.65 -6.41
CA HIS A 148 10.24 -1.53 -7.15
C HIS A 148 10.88 -2.90 -7.30
N PHE A 149 10.44 -3.65 -8.31
CA PHE A 149 10.89 -5.03 -8.53
C PHE A 149 11.94 -5.13 -9.63
N HIS A 150 12.16 -4.11 -10.43
CA HIS A 150 13.12 -4.13 -11.54
C HIS A 150 12.85 -5.37 -12.43
N PHE A 151 11.57 -5.65 -12.67
CA PHE A 151 11.09 -6.93 -13.15
C PHE A 151 11.59 -7.24 -14.56
N ASN A 152 11.64 -6.21 -15.42
CA ASN A 152 12.19 -6.35 -16.77
C ASN A 152 13.67 -6.75 -16.73
N GLU A 153 14.45 -6.18 -15.82
CA GLU A 153 15.85 -6.54 -15.63
C GLU A 153 15.98 -7.98 -15.09
N GLN A 154 15.06 -8.46 -14.22
CA GLN A 154 15.04 -9.85 -13.73
C GLN A 154 14.94 -10.85 -14.88
N LEU A 155 14.01 -10.61 -15.80
CA LEU A 155 13.79 -11.48 -16.95
C LEU A 155 14.93 -11.38 -17.96
N THR A 156 15.48 -10.18 -18.15
CA THR A 156 16.62 -9.93 -19.05
C THR A 156 17.87 -10.66 -18.56
N ASP A 157 18.21 -10.54 -17.28
CA ASP A 157 19.34 -11.24 -16.65
C ASP A 157 19.19 -12.75 -16.71
N ALA A 158 17.98 -13.25 -16.48
CA ALA A 158 17.68 -14.68 -16.57
C ALA A 158 17.76 -15.21 -18.01
N GLY A 159 17.69 -14.32 -19.01
CA GLY A 159 17.60 -14.70 -20.43
C GLY A 159 16.34 -15.51 -20.74
N SER A 160 15.29 -15.39 -19.91
CA SER A 160 14.09 -16.21 -19.99
C SER A 160 12.86 -15.48 -19.46
N MET A 161 11.79 -15.50 -20.25
CA MET A 161 10.47 -15.01 -19.85
C MET A 161 9.74 -15.99 -18.91
N ASP A 162 10.26 -17.20 -18.71
CA ASP A 162 9.66 -18.24 -17.88
C ASP A 162 10.25 -18.29 -16.45
N GLN A 163 11.21 -17.41 -16.14
CA GLN A 163 11.76 -17.31 -14.79
C GLN A 163 10.73 -16.63 -13.86
N GLU A 164 10.06 -17.42 -13.03
CA GLU A 164 9.13 -16.89 -12.04
C GLU A 164 9.90 -16.04 -11.01
N PRO A 165 9.46 -14.79 -10.73
CA PRO A 165 10.10 -13.95 -9.74
C PRO A 165 9.68 -14.36 -8.32
N THR A 166 10.56 -14.16 -7.34
CA THR A 166 10.36 -14.62 -5.95
C THR A 166 9.18 -13.96 -5.23
N TRP A 167 8.77 -12.78 -5.68
CA TRP A 167 7.70 -11.99 -5.09
C TRP A 167 6.29 -12.41 -5.55
N LEU A 168 6.17 -13.08 -6.70
CA LEU A 168 4.87 -13.50 -7.23
C LEU A 168 4.14 -14.50 -6.32
N PRO A 169 4.77 -15.59 -5.82
CA PRO A 169 4.10 -16.49 -4.89
C PRO A 169 3.72 -15.80 -3.58
N VAL A 170 4.50 -14.80 -3.12
CA VAL A 170 4.14 -14.00 -1.93
C VAL A 170 2.80 -13.32 -2.14
N PHE A 171 2.61 -12.60 -3.25
CA PHE A 171 1.32 -11.94 -3.52
C PHE A 171 0.16 -12.92 -3.66
N ARG A 172 0.38 -14.07 -4.30
CA ARG A 172 -0.65 -15.12 -4.42
C ARG A 172 -1.05 -15.69 -3.06
N GLU A 173 -0.09 -15.96 -2.18
CA GLU A 173 -0.35 -16.48 -0.83
C GLU A 173 -1.08 -15.47 0.05
N LEU A 174 -0.88 -14.16 -0.18
CA LEU A 174 -1.62 -13.10 0.51
C LEU A 174 -3.05 -12.91 0.01
N GLY A 175 -3.46 -13.57 -1.08
CA GLY A 175 -4.78 -13.38 -1.68
C GLY A 175 -4.92 -12.09 -2.51
N ILE A 176 -3.80 -11.50 -2.94
CA ILE A 176 -3.78 -10.34 -3.84
C ILE A 176 -4.26 -10.79 -5.23
N ASN A 177 -5.12 -9.99 -5.85
CA ASN A 177 -5.64 -10.26 -7.19
C ASN A 177 -4.97 -9.41 -8.27
N MET A 178 -4.52 -8.21 -7.91
CA MET A 178 -3.97 -7.24 -8.86
C MET A 178 -2.79 -6.49 -8.22
N ALA A 179 -1.71 -6.30 -8.96
CA ALA A 179 -0.54 -5.56 -8.51
C ALA A 179 -0.10 -4.54 -9.57
N ILE A 180 -0.14 -3.25 -9.22
CA ILE A 180 0.47 -2.18 -10.01
C ILE A 180 1.92 -2.05 -9.59
N LEU A 181 2.82 -2.42 -10.49
CA LEU A 181 4.26 -2.29 -10.31
C LEU A 181 4.71 -0.83 -10.52
N ALA A 182 5.95 -0.50 -10.17
CA ALA A 182 6.46 0.87 -10.23
C ALA A 182 7.92 0.99 -10.69
N ASP A 183 8.35 0.07 -11.55
CA ASP A 183 9.69 0.08 -12.13
C ASP A 183 9.96 1.33 -13.00
N PHE A 184 11.20 1.48 -13.47
CA PHE A 184 11.73 2.68 -14.14
C PHE A 184 11.82 3.92 -13.22
N HIS A 185 12.13 3.70 -11.94
CA HIS A 185 12.42 4.76 -10.98
C HIS A 185 13.94 4.93 -10.79
N GLY A 186 14.56 3.98 -10.11
CA GLY A 186 16.02 3.87 -9.93
C GLY A 186 16.68 2.78 -10.80
N ASP A 187 15.88 2.00 -11.51
CA ASP A 187 16.28 0.84 -12.30
C ASP A 187 16.13 1.09 -13.82
N SER A 188 16.75 0.23 -14.63
CA SER A 188 16.66 0.30 -16.09
C SER A 188 17.21 1.64 -16.64
N HIS A 189 16.69 2.15 -17.77
CA HIS A 189 17.12 3.43 -18.36
C HIS A 189 15.98 4.46 -18.47
N PRO A 190 15.50 5.03 -17.35
CA PRO A 190 14.34 5.94 -17.37
C PRO A 190 14.59 7.23 -18.16
N ALA A 191 15.84 7.68 -18.24
CA ALA A 191 16.23 8.87 -18.97
C ALA A 191 16.48 8.66 -20.49
N ASP A 192 16.47 7.41 -20.97
CA ASP A 192 16.58 7.14 -22.41
C ASP A 192 15.23 7.39 -23.10
N THR A 193 15.23 8.19 -24.16
CA THR A 193 14.00 8.54 -24.90
C THR A 193 13.82 7.70 -26.17
N GLY A 194 14.52 6.57 -26.28
CA GLY A 194 14.61 5.82 -27.52
C GLY A 194 14.62 4.31 -27.34
N LYS A 195 15.36 3.65 -28.22
CA LYS A 195 15.30 2.19 -28.41
C LYS A 195 15.59 1.39 -27.14
N LEU A 196 16.52 1.85 -26.30
CA LEU A 196 16.94 1.10 -25.12
C LEU A 196 15.79 0.99 -24.13
N ARG A 197 15.17 2.12 -23.77
CA ARG A 197 14.01 2.13 -22.88
C ARG A 197 12.82 1.36 -23.46
N PHE A 198 12.56 1.49 -24.76
CA PHE A 198 11.42 0.80 -25.38
C PHE A 198 11.61 -0.71 -25.48
N ASP A 199 12.85 -1.20 -25.63
CA ASP A 199 13.12 -2.63 -25.51
C ASP A 199 12.90 -3.13 -24.07
N GLU A 200 13.29 -2.35 -23.06
CA GLU A 200 13.05 -2.69 -21.64
C GLU A 200 11.55 -2.70 -21.29
N GLN A 201 10.81 -1.69 -21.72
CA GLN A 201 9.35 -1.65 -21.58
C GLN A 201 8.69 -2.85 -22.26
N LYS A 202 9.20 -3.28 -23.42
CA LYS A 202 8.68 -4.47 -24.09
C LYS A 202 8.84 -5.73 -23.23
N VAL A 203 10.01 -5.95 -22.65
CA VAL A 203 10.24 -7.08 -21.72
C VAL A 203 9.34 -6.97 -20.50
N TYR A 204 9.18 -5.77 -19.94
CA TYR A 204 8.30 -5.49 -18.81
C TYR A 204 6.85 -5.88 -19.11
N PHE A 205 6.32 -5.45 -20.26
CA PHE A 205 4.95 -5.74 -20.68
C PHE A 205 4.75 -7.23 -20.96
N GLU A 206 5.69 -7.88 -21.64
CA GLU A 206 5.63 -9.32 -21.90
C GLU A 206 5.72 -10.13 -20.60
N GLY A 207 6.50 -9.68 -19.63
CA GLY A 207 6.61 -10.29 -18.30
C GLY A 207 5.30 -10.18 -17.53
N CYS A 208 4.75 -8.97 -17.42
CA CYS A 208 3.45 -8.74 -16.77
C CYS A 208 2.35 -9.60 -17.43
N ARG A 209 2.34 -9.69 -18.76
CA ARG A 209 1.42 -10.56 -19.51
C ARG A 209 1.61 -12.04 -19.17
N ARG A 210 2.86 -12.52 -19.12
CA ARG A 210 3.22 -13.94 -18.94
C ARG A 210 2.80 -14.49 -17.59
N PHE A 211 2.87 -13.67 -16.55
CA PHE A 211 2.58 -14.05 -15.17
C PHE A 211 1.21 -13.58 -14.66
N SER A 212 0.45 -12.90 -15.52
CA SER A 212 -0.98 -12.65 -15.29
C SER A 212 -1.80 -13.88 -15.71
N ASP A 213 -2.86 -14.16 -14.96
CA ASP A 213 -3.83 -15.21 -15.21
C ASP A 213 -5.25 -14.75 -14.81
N ARG A 214 -6.17 -15.69 -14.58
CA ARG A 214 -7.57 -15.37 -14.23
C ARG A 214 -7.75 -14.80 -12.82
N ASP A 215 -6.80 -15.05 -11.93
CA ASP A 215 -6.87 -14.74 -10.49
C ASP A 215 -5.78 -13.74 -10.06
N MET A 216 -4.78 -13.48 -10.92
CA MET A 216 -3.70 -12.50 -10.74
C MET A 216 -3.50 -11.63 -11.99
N LEU A 217 -3.49 -10.30 -11.85
CA LEU A 217 -3.10 -9.36 -12.90
C LEU A 217 -1.92 -8.50 -12.45
N LEU A 218 -0.84 -8.54 -13.22
CA LEU A 218 0.30 -7.65 -13.08
C LEU A 218 0.14 -6.48 -14.04
N ILE A 219 0.21 -5.26 -13.50
CA ILE A 219 -0.03 -4.03 -14.24
C ILE A 219 1.30 -3.26 -14.32
N PRO A 220 1.81 -2.99 -15.54
CA PRO A 220 2.96 -2.13 -15.72
C PRO A 220 2.58 -0.69 -15.34
N GLY A 221 3.11 -0.23 -14.22
CA GLY A 221 3.16 1.18 -13.85
C GLY A 221 4.62 1.63 -13.68
N GLU A 222 4.82 2.94 -13.59
CA GLU A 222 6.11 3.55 -13.30
C GLU A 222 5.99 4.63 -12.20
N GLU A 223 7.02 4.82 -11.38
CA GLU A 223 7.13 5.98 -10.47
C GLU A 223 8.10 7.05 -11.02
N PRO A 224 7.65 7.98 -11.88
CA PRO A 224 8.44 9.14 -12.25
C PRO A 224 8.73 10.11 -11.11
N ASP A 225 9.80 10.90 -11.30
CA ASP A 225 10.15 12.09 -10.50
C ASP A 225 10.44 13.32 -11.40
N ALA A 226 9.94 13.31 -12.64
CA ALA A 226 10.34 14.25 -13.68
C ALA A 226 9.61 15.62 -13.65
N ASN A 227 8.30 15.63 -13.90
CA ASN A 227 7.58 16.83 -14.33
C ASN A 227 6.41 17.27 -13.44
N PHE A 228 5.79 16.37 -12.65
CA PHE A 228 4.70 16.74 -11.74
C PHE A 228 5.14 17.11 -10.32
N GLY A 229 6.42 16.94 -9.99
CA GLY A 229 7.00 17.31 -8.71
C GLY A 229 6.80 16.24 -7.62
N GLY A 230 7.84 16.07 -6.79
CA GLY A 230 7.95 14.90 -5.92
C GLY A 230 8.00 13.62 -6.75
N HIS A 231 7.61 12.50 -6.15
CA HIS A 231 7.41 11.26 -6.89
C HIS A 231 5.91 10.99 -7.10
N TYR A 232 5.56 10.44 -8.25
CA TYR A 232 4.18 10.17 -8.61
C TYR A 232 4.08 8.89 -9.42
N MET A 233 2.93 8.24 -9.35
CA MET A 233 2.70 6.96 -10.00
C MET A 233 1.96 7.14 -11.32
N PHE A 234 2.43 6.56 -12.41
CA PHE A 234 1.66 6.44 -13.65
C PHE A 234 1.10 5.05 -13.85
N VAL A 235 -0.17 5.00 -14.26
CA VAL A 235 -0.79 3.79 -14.78
C VAL A 235 -1.67 4.12 -15.98
N PHE A 236 -1.51 3.35 -17.05
CA PHE A 236 -2.33 3.43 -18.25
C PHE A 236 -3.23 2.20 -18.34
N PRO A 237 -4.37 2.23 -19.04
CA PRO A 237 -5.34 1.13 -19.05
C PRO A 237 -4.89 -0.13 -19.82
N LYS A 238 -3.72 -0.07 -20.47
CA LYS A 238 -3.08 -1.11 -21.25
C LYS A 238 -1.58 -0.77 -21.37
N PRO A 239 -0.73 -1.71 -21.81
CA PRO A 239 0.67 -1.40 -22.09
C PRO A 239 0.80 -0.26 -23.12
N LEU A 240 1.70 0.67 -22.83
CA LEU A 240 1.90 1.90 -23.60
C LEU A 240 3.40 2.20 -23.64
N PHE A 241 3.98 2.37 -24.82
CA PHE A 241 5.37 2.80 -24.94
C PHE A 241 5.48 4.31 -24.77
N PHE A 242 6.23 4.75 -23.76
CA PHE A 242 6.42 6.17 -23.50
C PHE A 242 7.74 6.47 -22.80
N SER A 243 8.31 7.64 -23.04
CA SER A 243 9.43 8.20 -22.27
C SER A 243 9.00 9.45 -21.54
N HIS A 244 9.41 9.58 -20.28
CA HIS A 244 9.23 10.78 -19.47
C HIS A 244 10.60 11.30 -19.03
N VAL A 245 10.94 12.50 -19.47
CA VAL A 245 12.20 13.14 -19.09
C VAL A 245 11.92 14.57 -18.65
N LYS A 246 12.83 15.09 -17.81
CA LYS A 246 12.78 16.47 -17.35
C LYS A 246 13.66 17.34 -18.24
N GLU A 247 13.18 18.53 -18.56
CA GLU A 247 13.97 19.54 -19.26
C GLU A 247 15.27 19.93 -18.49
N PRO A 248 16.43 20.03 -19.18
CA PRO A 248 16.62 19.76 -20.60
C PRO A 248 16.63 18.26 -20.89
N ALA A 249 15.74 17.80 -21.80
CA ALA A 249 15.71 16.41 -22.23
C ALA A 249 17.06 16.01 -22.84
N LYS A 250 17.56 14.82 -22.49
CA LYS A 250 18.77 14.25 -23.09
C LYS A 250 18.52 13.54 -24.43
N GLY A 251 17.29 13.66 -24.96
CA GLY A 251 16.87 13.09 -26.23
C GLY A 251 17.29 13.93 -27.45
N PRO A 252 16.96 13.47 -28.67
CA PRO A 252 17.18 14.24 -29.89
C PRO A 252 16.46 15.59 -29.83
N ALA A 253 17.16 16.67 -30.16
CA ALA A 253 16.54 17.99 -30.22
C ALA A 253 15.34 17.99 -31.19
N GLY A 254 14.16 18.37 -30.70
CA GLY A 254 12.92 18.41 -31.49
C GLY A 254 12.21 17.06 -31.64
N GLN A 255 12.44 16.10 -30.73
CA GLN A 255 11.68 14.86 -30.66
C GLN A 255 10.17 15.16 -30.60
N PRO A 256 9.33 14.56 -31.47
CA PRO A 256 7.90 14.83 -31.46
C PRO A 256 7.25 14.21 -30.22
N PHE A 257 6.14 14.79 -29.75
CA PHE A 257 5.33 14.22 -28.65
C PHE A 257 4.85 12.79 -28.95
N GLU A 258 4.57 12.48 -30.21
CA GLU A 258 4.14 11.16 -30.67
C GLU A 258 4.80 10.83 -32.00
N GLU A 259 5.24 9.59 -32.14
CA GLU A 259 5.62 9.02 -33.42
C GLU A 259 5.30 7.52 -33.48
N THR A 260 5.41 6.93 -34.66
CA THR A 260 5.26 5.47 -34.85
C THR A 260 6.61 4.89 -35.19
N LEU A 261 7.14 4.05 -34.30
CA LEU A 261 8.45 3.41 -34.46
C LEU A 261 8.29 1.90 -34.58
N ALA A 262 8.92 1.29 -35.57
CA ALA A 262 9.05 -0.16 -35.61
C ALA A 262 10.15 -0.61 -34.62
N PRO A 263 9.94 -1.65 -33.79
CA PRO A 263 8.79 -2.57 -33.76
C PRO A 263 7.67 -2.21 -32.75
N TYR A 264 7.74 -1.07 -32.07
CA TYR A 264 6.88 -0.73 -30.92
C TYR A 264 5.46 -0.26 -31.30
N GLY A 265 5.28 0.27 -32.51
CA GLY A 265 4.04 0.95 -32.90
C GLY A 265 4.05 2.40 -32.41
N PRO A 266 2.90 2.95 -31.96
CA PRO A 266 2.83 4.28 -31.39
C PRO A 266 3.69 4.40 -30.13
N VAL A 267 4.51 5.45 -30.05
CA VAL A 267 5.31 5.82 -28.89
C VAL A 267 5.04 7.27 -28.53
N TYR A 268 5.14 7.60 -27.24
CA TYR A 268 4.93 8.95 -26.72
C TYR A 268 6.18 9.49 -26.01
N HIS A 269 6.48 10.77 -26.19
CA HIS A 269 7.60 11.44 -25.57
C HIS A 269 7.11 12.66 -24.78
N THR A 270 7.26 12.61 -23.46
CA THR A 270 6.83 13.68 -22.56
C THR A 270 8.02 14.35 -21.90
N GLU A 271 8.16 15.66 -22.08
CA GLU A 271 9.29 16.46 -21.59
C GLU A 271 8.86 17.52 -20.57
N THR A 272 7.54 17.72 -20.43
CA THR A 272 6.93 18.74 -19.58
C THR A 272 5.67 18.22 -18.91
N ALA A 273 5.23 18.91 -17.86
CA ALA A 273 3.95 18.62 -17.21
C ALA A 273 2.75 18.73 -18.18
N ALA A 274 2.79 19.64 -19.15
CA ALA A 274 1.72 19.78 -20.13
C ALA A 274 1.63 18.56 -21.06
N THR A 275 2.78 18.02 -21.50
CA THR A 275 2.83 16.83 -22.34
C THR A 275 2.45 15.56 -21.57
N GLU A 276 2.83 15.43 -20.29
CA GLU A 276 2.40 14.31 -19.45
C GLU A 276 0.88 14.33 -19.21
N LEU A 277 0.31 15.50 -18.91
CA LEU A 277 -1.14 15.64 -18.77
C LEU A 277 -1.87 15.34 -20.08
N ASN A 278 -1.31 15.75 -21.22
CA ASN A 278 -1.85 15.39 -22.54
C ASN A 278 -1.89 13.87 -22.73
N LEU A 279 -0.79 13.18 -22.43
CA LEU A 279 -0.70 11.72 -22.52
C LEU A 279 -1.76 11.03 -21.64
N LEU A 280 -1.87 11.42 -20.36
CA LEU A 280 -2.89 10.92 -19.44
C LEU A 280 -4.31 11.11 -19.98
N ASN A 281 -4.60 12.30 -20.52
CA ASN A 281 -5.92 12.60 -21.07
C ASN A 281 -6.25 11.75 -22.29
N ARG A 282 -5.29 11.58 -23.20
CA ARG A 282 -5.45 10.87 -24.47
C ARG A 282 -5.55 9.36 -24.30
N GLU A 283 -4.72 8.78 -23.44
CA GLU A 283 -4.67 7.34 -23.20
C GLU A 283 -5.51 6.92 -21.98
N HIS A 284 -6.27 7.85 -21.40
CA HIS A 284 -7.11 7.61 -20.22
C HIS A 284 -6.34 7.03 -19.01
N GLY A 285 -5.07 7.43 -18.87
CA GLY A 285 -4.24 7.05 -17.73
C GLY A 285 -4.63 7.78 -16.44
N LEU A 286 -4.14 7.28 -15.32
CA LEU A 286 -4.27 7.88 -14.00
C LEU A 286 -2.89 8.17 -13.40
N VAL A 287 -2.86 9.19 -12.54
CA VAL A 287 -1.69 9.58 -11.77
C VAL A 287 -2.06 9.88 -10.32
N TRP A 288 -1.18 9.60 -9.38
CA TRP A 288 -1.30 10.07 -8.00
C TRP A 288 0.07 10.33 -7.39
N GLN A 289 0.12 11.19 -6.37
CA GLN A 289 1.34 11.42 -5.61
C GLN A 289 1.69 10.17 -4.79
N THR A 290 2.92 9.66 -4.90
CA THR A 290 3.42 8.58 -4.03
C THR A 290 4.02 9.15 -2.75
N HIS A 291 4.01 8.34 -1.68
CA HIS A 291 4.45 8.64 -0.31
C HIS A 291 4.33 10.12 0.08
N PRO A 292 3.11 10.71 0.05
CA PRO A 292 2.94 12.15 0.14
C PRO A 292 3.43 12.71 1.48
N ARG A 293 3.93 13.95 1.46
CA ARG A 293 4.46 14.65 2.64
C ARG A 293 5.58 13.89 3.37
N THR A 294 6.28 12.98 2.69
CA THR A 294 7.51 12.34 3.16
C THR A 294 8.43 11.99 1.98
N LYS A 295 9.63 11.47 2.25
CA LYS A 295 10.63 11.07 1.24
C LYS A 295 10.79 12.12 0.10
N GLY A 296 10.83 11.69 -1.16
CA GLY A 296 10.91 12.55 -2.34
C GLY A 296 9.68 13.45 -2.53
N SER A 297 8.57 13.13 -1.88
CA SER A 297 7.31 13.87 -1.93
C SER A 297 7.05 14.75 -0.68
N ALA A 298 8.09 15.12 0.08
CA ALA A 298 7.95 15.83 1.36
C ALA A 298 7.13 17.16 1.29
N GLY A 299 7.19 17.87 0.17
CA GLY A 299 6.42 19.11 -0.07
C GLY A 299 5.18 18.93 -0.95
N TYR A 300 4.80 17.69 -1.28
CA TYR A 300 3.80 17.37 -2.29
C TYR A 300 2.66 16.51 -1.71
N PRO A 301 1.43 16.66 -2.23
CA PRO A 301 1.03 17.49 -3.36
C PRO A 301 0.73 18.96 -3.01
N ASP A 302 0.98 19.42 -1.79
CA ASP A 302 0.71 20.79 -1.34
C ASP A 302 1.26 21.87 -2.29
N ALA A 303 2.49 21.70 -2.78
CA ALA A 303 3.15 22.64 -3.70
C ALA A 303 2.53 22.70 -5.11
N ILE A 304 1.76 21.67 -5.51
CA ILE A 304 1.19 21.54 -6.86
C ILE A 304 -0.33 21.66 -6.88
N ARG A 305 -0.97 21.91 -5.72
CA ARG A 305 -2.43 21.90 -5.60
C ARG A 305 -3.15 22.85 -6.56
N GLU A 306 -2.51 23.95 -6.98
CA GLU A 306 -3.10 24.93 -7.91
C GLU A 306 -2.76 24.65 -9.38
N LYS A 307 -2.03 23.57 -9.68
CA LYS A 307 -1.60 23.24 -11.05
C LYS A 307 -2.72 22.52 -11.81
N ASP A 308 -2.81 22.80 -13.12
CA ASP A 308 -3.83 22.21 -14.00
C ASP A 308 -3.85 20.68 -13.95
N PHE A 309 -2.69 20.04 -13.88
CA PHE A 309 -2.61 18.58 -13.79
C PHE A 309 -3.14 18.04 -12.46
N PHE A 310 -2.92 18.70 -11.33
CA PHE A 310 -3.51 18.29 -10.05
C PHE A 310 -5.03 18.47 -10.06
N GLN A 311 -5.52 19.53 -10.68
CA GLN A 311 -6.95 19.81 -10.82
C GLN A 311 -7.66 18.86 -11.79
N SER A 312 -6.92 18.21 -12.69
CA SER A 312 -7.43 17.18 -13.58
C SER A 312 -8.02 15.99 -12.82
N ASP A 313 -9.04 15.37 -13.40
CA ASP A 313 -9.60 14.10 -12.92
C ASP A 313 -8.69 12.89 -13.22
N ARG A 314 -7.61 13.09 -13.99
CA ARG A 314 -6.54 12.11 -14.17
C ARG A 314 -5.63 12.03 -12.95
N PHE A 315 -5.51 13.12 -12.19
CA PHE A 315 -4.78 13.14 -10.93
C PHE A 315 -5.70 12.68 -9.81
N LEU A 316 -5.60 11.40 -9.48
CA LEU A 316 -6.54 10.70 -8.61
C LEU A 316 -6.44 11.13 -7.15
N GLY A 317 -5.25 11.55 -6.70
CA GLY A 317 -5.02 11.95 -5.31
C GLY A 317 -3.61 11.58 -4.88
N ALA A 318 -3.49 10.86 -3.78
CA ALA A 318 -2.20 10.47 -3.22
C ALA A 318 -2.24 9.05 -2.66
N SER A 319 -1.09 8.51 -2.30
CA SER A 319 -1.00 7.18 -1.74
C SER A 319 -1.19 7.15 -0.22
N PHE A 320 -1.56 5.97 0.29
CA PHE A 320 -1.70 5.67 1.70
C PHE A 320 -0.78 4.51 2.08
N GLN A 321 0.13 4.80 2.99
CA GLN A 321 0.98 3.81 3.64
C GLN A 321 1.25 4.27 5.07
N SER A 322 1.46 3.33 5.98
CA SER A 322 2.02 3.65 7.28
C SER A 322 3.54 3.75 7.16
N LEU A 323 4.05 4.79 6.49
CA LEU A 323 5.49 5.08 6.33
C LEU A 323 5.74 6.59 6.35
N PRO A 324 6.54 7.14 7.28
CA PRO A 324 6.95 6.54 8.54
C PRO A 324 5.76 6.37 9.48
N VAL A 325 5.90 5.54 10.50
CA VAL A 325 4.79 5.29 11.43
C VAL A 325 4.82 6.22 12.62
N ASP A 326 3.64 6.66 13.02
CA ASP A 326 3.47 7.52 14.17
C ASP A 326 2.63 6.78 15.23
N LEU A 327 3.31 6.30 16.27
CA LEU A 327 2.69 5.61 17.40
C LEU A 327 1.93 6.55 18.33
N SER A 328 2.09 7.87 18.16
CA SER A 328 1.31 8.88 18.90
C SER A 328 -0.08 9.12 18.33
N GLN A 329 -0.32 8.71 17.08
CA GLN A 329 -1.63 8.78 16.43
C GLN A 329 -2.51 7.61 16.88
N LYS A 330 -3.84 7.72 16.76
CA LYS A 330 -4.73 6.58 17.01
C LYS A 330 -4.86 5.72 15.76
N ARG A 331 -5.02 6.35 14.61
CA ARG A 331 -5.20 5.71 13.29
C ARG A 331 -3.87 5.37 12.64
N LEU A 332 -3.89 4.59 11.56
CA LEU A 332 -2.76 4.52 10.63
C LEU A 332 -2.74 5.81 9.80
N CYS A 333 -1.57 6.44 9.75
CA CYS A 333 -1.31 7.64 8.95
C CYS A 333 -2.38 8.75 9.10
N GLU A 334 -2.75 9.09 10.34
CA GLU A 334 -3.81 10.02 10.70
C GLU A 334 -3.60 11.43 10.13
N VAL A 335 -2.42 12.00 10.32
CA VAL A 335 -2.14 13.38 9.91
C VAL A 335 -1.64 13.42 8.47
N ARG A 336 -0.61 12.63 8.15
CA ARG A 336 0.07 12.67 6.85
C ARG A 336 -0.85 12.23 5.72
N CYS A 337 -1.59 11.14 5.90
CA CYS A 337 -2.45 10.58 4.87
C CYS A 337 -3.90 11.06 5.02
N LEU A 338 -4.59 10.73 6.12
CA LEU A 338 -6.02 11.06 6.23
C LEU A 338 -6.25 12.58 6.32
N GLY A 339 -5.35 13.33 6.97
CA GLY A 339 -5.35 14.78 6.91
C GLY A 339 -5.16 15.31 5.50
N LEU A 340 -4.23 14.74 4.72
CA LEU A 340 -4.07 15.11 3.30
C LEU A 340 -5.30 14.73 2.45
N LEU A 341 -5.93 13.58 2.69
CA LEU A 341 -7.17 13.21 2.00
C LEU A 341 -8.24 14.28 2.20
N ASP A 342 -8.40 14.75 3.45
CA ASP A 342 -9.35 15.80 3.79
C ASP A 342 -8.96 17.13 3.12
N ASP A 343 -7.68 17.48 3.15
CA ASP A 343 -7.13 18.68 2.52
C ASP A 343 -7.36 18.70 1.00
N MET A 344 -7.00 17.62 0.28
CA MET A 344 -7.13 17.52 -1.17
C MET A 344 -8.59 17.68 -1.64
N ASN A 345 -9.54 17.14 -0.88
CA ASN A 345 -10.97 17.27 -1.19
C ASN A 345 -11.55 18.64 -0.80
N ASN A 346 -10.83 19.44 -0.02
CA ASN A 346 -11.16 20.84 0.23
C ASN A 346 -10.52 21.78 -0.82
N TRP A 347 -9.31 21.45 -1.29
CA TRP A 347 -8.60 22.22 -2.31
C TRP A 347 -9.21 22.08 -3.70
N ALA A 348 -9.71 20.88 -4.04
CA ALA A 348 -10.17 20.55 -5.39
C ALA A 348 -11.52 19.81 -5.36
N GLY A 349 -11.75 18.96 -6.36
CA GLY A 349 -12.85 18.00 -6.40
C GLY A 349 -12.49 16.68 -5.71
N ALA A 350 -13.14 15.60 -6.15
CA ALA A 350 -12.88 14.26 -5.64
C ALA A 350 -11.41 13.88 -5.84
N LYS A 351 -10.75 13.61 -4.71
CA LYS A 351 -9.40 13.04 -4.62
C LYS A 351 -9.40 11.89 -3.63
N TYR A 352 -8.58 10.90 -3.87
CA TYR A 352 -8.63 9.64 -3.14
C TYR A 352 -7.27 9.24 -2.58
N MET A 353 -7.31 8.28 -1.66
CA MET A 353 -6.10 7.58 -1.22
C MET A 353 -6.00 6.20 -1.85
N ILE A 354 -4.82 5.86 -2.36
CA ILE A 354 -4.51 4.55 -2.92
C ILE A 354 -3.53 3.85 -1.99
N ALA A 355 -3.91 2.71 -1.43
CA ALA A 355 -3.02 1.94 -0.57
C ALA A 355 -1.78 1.48 -1.36
N GLU A 356 -0.59 1.71 -0.82
CA GLU A 356 0.68 1.44 -1.51
C GLU A 356 1.67 0.64 -0.65
N GLY A 357 2.60 -0.03 -1.34
CA GLY A 357 3.72 -0.75 -0.73
C GLY A 357 5.01 0.07 -0.63
N ASP A 358 5.41 0.80 -1.68
CA ASP A 358 6.69 1.54 -1.78
C ASP A 358 7.88 0.73 -1.22
N THR A 359 8.01 -0.51 -1.70
CA THR A 359 9.00 -1.46 -1.19
C THR A 359 9.64 -2.22 -2.34
N TYR A 360 10.85 -2.72 -2.08
CA TYR A 360 11.64 -3.49 -3.04
C TYR A 360 11.28 -4.99 -2.98
N MET A 361 12.18 -5.85 -3.46
CA MET A 361 12.06 -7.32 -3.52
C MET A 361 11.30 -7.98 -2.36
N LYS A 362 10.66 -9.10 -2.67
CA LYS A 362 9.97 -9.96 -1.70
C LYS A 362 10.43 -11.40 -1.82
N TYR A 363 10.44 -12.09 -0.69
CA TYR A 363 10.71 -13.50 -0.57
C TYR A 363 9.67 -14.16 0.36
N PRO A 364 9.40 -15.47 0.21
CA PRO A 364 8.40 -16.18 1.03
C PRO A 364 8.64 -16.15 2.55
N ASP A 365 9.85 -15.81 3.01
CA ASP A 365 10.25 -15.66 4.41
C ASP A 365 10.24 -14.21 4.91
N ASP A 366 9.83 -13.25 4.08
CA ASP A 366 9.64 -11.85 4.46
C ASP A 366 8.27 -11.65 5.15
N GLU A 367 8.13 -10.53 5.85
CA GLU A 367 6.91 -10.16 6.59
C GLU A 367 6.08 -9.15 5.81
N THR A 368 5.57 -9.59 4.66
CA THR A 368 4.87 -8.72 3.72
C THR A 368 3.47 -8.31 4.21
N PHE A 369 2.65 -9.25 4.69
CA PHE A 369 1.29 -8.93 5.16
C PHE A 369 1.28 -7.78 6.18
N PRO A 370 2.06 -7.83 7.28
CA PRO A 370 2.03 -6.76 8.28
C PRO A 370 2.50 -5.39 7.79
N GLN A 371 3.19 -5.32 6.65
CA GLN A 371 3.67 -4.07 6.06
C GLN A 371 2.76 -3.53 4.96
N LEU A 372 1.80 -4.33 4.50
CA LEU A 372 0.91 -3.96 3.42
C LEU A 372 -0.47 -3.55 3.92
N VAL A 373 -0.94 -2.47 3.32
CA VAL A 373 -2.33 -2.03 3.30
C VAL A 373 -2.82 -2.16 1.86
N VAL A 374 -4.08 -2.53 1.66
CA VAL A 374 -4.59 -2.90 0.35
C VAL A 374 -5.86 -2.13 -0.01
N ASN A 375 -6.16 -2.13 -1.30
CA ASN A 375 -7.37 -1.57 -1.86
C ASN A 375 -8.32 -2.71 -2.20
N TYR A 376 -9.54 -2.69 -1.66
CA TYR A 376 -10.62 -3.56 -2.13
C TYR A 376 -11.42 -2.79 -3.16
N VAL A 377 -11.19 -3.09 -4.44
CA VAL A 377 -11.84 -2.41 -5.57
C VAL A 377 -13.08 -3.17 -6.00
N LYS A 378 -14.20 -2.46 -6.20
CA LYS A 378 -15.43 -3.07 -6.70
C LYS A 378 -15.25 -3.54 -8.14
N LEU A 379 -15.11 -4.86 -8.31
CA LEU A 379 -14.93 -5.50 -9.60
C LEU A 379 -15.51 -6.91 -9.55
N ASP A 380 -16.27 -7.28 -10.59
CA ASP A 380 -16.83 -8.62 -10.72
C ASP A 380 -15.75 -9.68 -10.93
N ARG A 381 -14.69 -9.35 -11.69
CA ARG A 381 -13.57 -10.23 -12.03
C ARG A 381 -12.26 -9.47 -12.11
N VAL A 382 -11.15 -10.20 -12.04
CA VAL A 382 -9.83 -9.68 -12.44
C VAL A 382 -9.83 -9.46 -13.96
N PRO A 383 -9.48 -8.26 -14.46
CA PRO A 383 -9.35 -8.03 -15.91
C PRO A 383 -8.25 -8.92 -16.51
N LYS A 384 -8.45 -9.40 -17.74
CA LYS A 384 -7.37 -10.12 -18.44
C LYS A 384 -6.40 -9.11 -19.04
N PHE A 385 -5.11 -9.41 -18.97
CA PHE A 385 -4.06 -8.53 -19.50
C PHE A 385 -4.31 -8.09 -20.96
N ASP A 386 -4.63 -9.05 -21.84
CA ASP A 386 -4.84 -8.79 -23.27
C ASP A 386 -6.15 -8.02 -23.57
N GLU A 387 -7.08 -7.92 -22.61
CA GLU A 387 -8.31 -7.11 -22.69
C GLU A 387 -8.07 -5.66 -22.19
N GLY A 388 -6.93 -5.40 -21.55
CA GLY A 388 -6.69 -4.19 -20.76
C GLY A 388 -7.44 -4.18 -19.43
N TRP A 389 -7.20 -3.14 -18.64
CA TRP A 389 -7.74 -2.98 -17.28
C TRP A 389 -8.46 -1.63 -17.10
N ASN A 390 -9.12 -1.15 -18.16
CA ASN A 390 -9.98 0.05 -18.12
C ASN A 390 -10.97 0.01 -16.95
N SER A 391 -11.65 -1.13 -16.74
CA SER A 391 -12.63 -1.28 -15.66
C SER A 391 -12.05 -1.05 -14.27
N LEU A 392 -10.77 -1.39 -14.07
CA LEU A 392 -10.07 -1.10 -12.83
C LEU A 392 -9.83 0.41 -12.68
N LEU A 393 -9.30 1.07 -13.71
CA LEU A 393 -9.02 2.50 -13.65
C LEU A 393 -10.31 3.33 -13.52
N ASP A 394 -11.39 2.93 -14.19
CA ASP A 394 -12.70 3.56 -14.03
C ASP A 394 -13.21 3.44 -12.59
N ALA A 395 -13.17 2.24 -11.99
CA ALA A 395 -13.56 2.03 -10.60
C ALA A 395 -12.69 2.86 -9.62
N MET A 396 -11.38 2.95 -9.86
CA MET A 396 -10.50 3.82 -9.07
C MET A 396 -10.86 5.30 -9.23
N ARG A 397 -11.09 5.78 -10.46
CA ARG A 397 -11.49 7.17 -10.76
C ARG A 397 -12.85 7.54 -10.19
N GLU A 398 -13.75 6.58 -10.05
CA GLU A 398 -15.06 6.77 -9.41
C GLU A 398 -15.00 6.68 -7.87
N GLY A 399 -13.86 6.31 -7.29
CA GLY A 399 -13.71 6.12 -5.85
C GLY A 399 -14.38 4.84 -5.34
N ASP A 400 -14.63 3.89 -6.24
CA ASP A 400 -15.41 2.66 -5.99
C ASP A 400 -14.55 1.55 -5.36
N TYR A 401 -13.89 1.92 -4.28
CA TYR A 401 -13.01 1.05 -3.50
C TYR A 401 -12.88 1.56 -2.07
N PHE A 402 -12.34 0.73 -1.19
CA PHE A 402 -11.94 1.14 0.16
C PHE A 402 -10.53 0.66 0.45
N VAL A 403 -9.85 1.38 1.34
CA VAL A 403 -8.51 1.00 1.82
C VAL A 403 -8.67 0.28 3.14
N THR A 404 -7.91 -0.79 3.33
CA THR A 404 -7.91 -1.57 4.57
C THR A 404 -6.56 -2.22 4.85
N SER A 405 -6.29 -2.49 6.12
CA SER A 405 -5.23 -3.39 6.56
C SER A 405 -5.58 -4.88 6.42
N GLY A 406 -6.86 -5.23 6.26
CA GLY A 406 -7.34 -6.61 6.04
C GLY A 406 -8.10 -7.21 7.22
N GLU A 407 -7.86 -6.73 8.45
CA GLU A 407 -8.57 -7.18 9.66
C GLU A 407 -9.93 -6.50 9.85
N VAL A 408 -10.11 -5.31 9.28
CA VAL A 408 -11.37 -4.56 9.27
C VAL A 408 -11.87 -4.49 7.84
N LEU A 409 -13.09 -4.94 7.55
CA LEU A 409 -13.61 -5.02 6.17
C LEU A 409 -14.95 -4.31 6.04
N LEU A 410 -15.10 -3.54 4.96
CA LEU A 410 -16.35 -2.89 4.58
C LEU A 410 -17.07 -3.74 3.54
N ARG A 411 -18.12 -4.46 3.94
CA ARG A 411 -18.90 -5.34 3.05
C ARG A 411 -19.78 -4.53 2.09
N ASN A 412 -20.27 -3.39 2.56
CA ASN A 412 -21.05 -2.44 1.79
C ASN A 412 -21.01 -1.08 2.49
N SER A 413 -21.11 0.01 1.72
CA SER A 413 -21.24 1.37 2.25
C SER A 413 -21.95 2.27 1.26
N GLY A 414 -22.71 3.24 1.75
CA GLY A 414 -23.39 4.20 0.90
C GLY A 414 -24.21 5.22 1.66
N ILE A 415 -24.88 6.10 0.92
CA ILE A 415 -25.73 7.15 1.47
C ILE A 415 -27.17 6.87 1.05
N GLU A 416 -28.06 6.75 2.04
CA GLU A 416 -29.49 6.57 1.84
C GLU A 416 -30.27 7.88 2.07
N GLY A 417 -31.40 8.00 1.39
CA GLY A 417 -32.35 9.11 1.53
C GLY A 417 -32.08 10.28 0.59
N THR A 418 -32.98 11.26 0.64
CA THR A 418 -32.98 12.45 -0.23
C THR A 418 -33.16 13.72 0.61
N GLY A 419 -32.73 14.86 0.06
CA GLY A 419 -32.86 16.16 0.73
C GLY A 419 -31.75 16.44 1.74
N ALA A 420 -32.05 17.33 2.70
CA ALA A 420 -31.08 17.88 3.64
C ALA A 420 -30.63 16.89 4.72
N LYS A 421 -31.45 15.89 5.07
CA LYS A 421 -31.09 14.84 6.03
C LYS A 421 -30.90 13.53 5.30
N ARG A 422 -29.69 12.97 5.35
CA ARG A 422 -29.38 11.66 4.76
C ARG A 422 -28.82 10.73 5.83
N THR A 423 -28.75 9.44 5.52
CA THR A 423 -28.17 8.44 6.43
C THR A 423 -26.98 7.80 5.76
N TYR A 424 -25.81 7.88 6.39
CA TYR A 424 -24.67 7.07 5.98
C TYR A 424 -24.86 5.64 6.48
N THR A 425 -24.66 4.66 5.62
CA THR A 425 -24.77 3.24 5.93
C THR A 425 -23.46 2.55 5.65
N ALA A 426 -23.07 1.64 6.53
CA ALA A 426 -21.90 0.78 6.36
C ALA A 426 -22.14 -0.56 7.05
N GLU A 427 -21.79 -1.65 6.37
CA GLU A 427 -21.73 -2.99 6.96
C GLU A 427 -20.25 -3.35 7.15
N VAL A 428 -19.85 -3.50 8.40
CA VAL A 428 -18.44 -3.65 8.79
C VAL A 428 -18.27 -4.95 9.54
N GLU A 429 -17.20 -5.68 9.26
CA GLU A 429 -16.71 -6.77 10.11
C GLU A 429 -15.27 -6.51 10.54
N TRP A 430 -14.88 -7.07 11.69
CA TRP A 430 -13.54 -6.94 12.26
C TRP A 430 -13.14 -8.20 13.01
N THR A 431 -11.83 -8.41 13.13
CA THR A 431 -11.27 -9.54 13.90
C THR A 431 -10.76 -9.11 15.27
N PHE A 432 -10.01 -8.02 15.39
CA PHE A 432 -9.53 -7.48 16.68
C PHE A 432 -10.63 -6.72 17.43
N PRO A 433 -10.47 -6.49 18.76
CA PRO A 433 -11.39 -5.63 19.52
C PRO A 433 -11.50 -4.23 18.89
N PRO A 434 -12.68 -3.80 18.43
CA PRO A 434 -12.83 -2.51 17.76
C PRO A 434 -12.77 -1.36 18.78
N GLU A 435 -12.21 -0.21 18.40
CA GLU A 435 -12.19 0.97 19.27
C GLU A 435 -13.28 1.97 18.90
N PHE A 436 -13.35 2.37 17.63
CA PHE A 436 -14.32 3.36 17.17
C PHE A 436 -14.57 3.31 15.66
N ALA A 437 -15.76 3.77 15.28
CA ALA A 437 -16.07 4.20 13.93
C ALA A 437 -16.14 5.73 13.88
N GLU A 438 -15.95 6.32 12.70
CA GLU A 438 -16.15 7.74 12.48
C GLU A 438 -16.79 8.05 11.14
N LEU A 439 -17.72 9.00 11.14
CA LEU A 439 -18.19 9.69 9.95
C LEU A 439 -17.51 11.05 9.90
N VAL A 440 -16.79 11.34 8.82
CA VAL A 440 -16.03 12.59 8.62
C VAL A 440 -16.62 13.33 7.43
N TRP A 441 -16.79 14.65 7.53
CA TRP A 441 -17.33 15.47 6.46
C TRP A 441 -16.70 16.86 6.46
N SER A 442 -16.89 17.59 5.37
CA SER A 442 -16.42 18.98 5.26
C SER A 442 -17.39 19.84 4.45
N ASP A 443 -17.40 21.14 4.74
CA ASP A 443 -18.04 22.19 3.94
C ASP A 443 -17.11 22.77 2.85
N GLY A 444 -15.89 22.24 2.74
CA GLY A 444 -14.82 22.73 1.88
C GLY A 444 -13.81 23.62 2.60
N ASN A 445 -14.05 24.00 3.84
CA ASN A 445 -13.15 24.80 4.67
C ASN A 445 -12.88 24.13 6.02
N THR A 446 -13.92 23.61 6.68
CA THR A 446 -13.86 23.00 8.01
C THR A 446 -14.18 21.52 7.92
N VAL A 447 -13.30 20.70 8.47
CA VAL A 447 -13.48 19.25 8.58
C VAL A 447 -14.02 18.92 9.96
N ASP A 448 -15.16 18.26 9.99
CA ASP A 448 -15.87 17.83 11.19
C ASP A 448 -16.00 16.31 11.20
N ARG A 449 -16.31 15.76 12.38
CA ARG A 449 -16.52 14.31 12.53
C ARG A 449 -17.48 13.96 13.64
N GLN A 450 -18.14 12.82 13.48
CA GLN A 450 -18.85 12.10 14.54
C GLN A 450 -18.09 10.80 14.83
N VAL A 451 -17.66 10.63 16.08
CA VAL A 451 -17.02 9.40 16.55
C VAL A 451 -18.03 8.54 17.30
N ILE A 452 -18.06 7.25 16.99
CA ILE A 452 -18.92 6.24 17.61
C ILE A 452 -18.01 5.24 18.31
N GLY A 453 -18.05 5.19 19.63
CA GLY A 453 -17.28 4.21 20.40
C GLY A 453 -17.76 2.78 20.13
N LEU A 454 -16.82 1.86 20.01
CA LEU A 454 -17.05 0.43 19.76
C LEU A 454 -16.38 -0.47 20.80
N SER A 455 -15.78 0.10 21.85
CA SER A 455 -15.05 -0.66 22.87
C SER A 455 -15.93 -1.60 23.71
N ASP A 456 -17.26 -1.54 23.56
CA ASP A 456 -18.22 -2.48 24.13
C ASP A 456 -18.50 -3.70 23.23
N LYS A 457 -17.95 -3.72 22.01
CA LYS A 457 -18.15 -4.81 21.04
C LYS A 457 -17.04 -5.86 21.16
N ALA A 458 -17.41 -7.10 20.87
CA ALA A 458 -16.48 -8.21 20.87
C ALA A 458 -15.59 -8.23 19.61
N PRO A 459 -14.38 -8.82 19.67
CA PRO A 459 -13.64 -9.23 18.47
C PRO A 459 -14.46 -10.21 17.62
N PHE A 460 -14.01 -10.47 16.38
CA PHE A 460 -14.66 -11.39 15.43
C PHE A 460 -16.16 -11.13 15.24
N SER A 461 -16.54 -9.86 15.17
CA SER A 461 -17.93 -9.42 15.10
C SER A 461 -18.18 -8.54 13.89
N SER A 462 -19.45 -8.25 13.64
CA SER A 462 -19.89 -7.36 12.56
C SER A 462 -21.00 -6.44 13.03
N GLN A 463 -21.10 -5.26 12.42
CA GLN A 463 -22.14 -4.29 12.71
C GLN A 463 -22.59 -3.54 11.45
N LYS A 464 -23.90 -3.29 11.39
CA LYS A 464 -24.51 -2.37 10.42
C LYS A 464 -24.66 -1.00 11.07
N PHE A 465 -23.95 -0.02 10.53
CA PHE A 465 -24.05 1.38 10.92
C PHE A 465 -25.14 2.07 10.12
N ARG A 466 -25.92 2.91 10.81
CA ARG A 466 -26.87 3.86 10.23
C ARG A 466 -26.68 5.19 10.95
N ILE A 467 -26.00 6.12 10.30
CA ILE A 467 -25.55 7.38 10.91
C ILE A 467 -26.27 8.53 10.20
N PRO A 468 -27.31 9.12 10.82
CA PRO A 468 -27.97 10.30 10.27
C PRO A 468 -27.01 11.48 10.24
N PHE A 469 -27.00 12.23 9.15
CA PHE A 469 -26.23 13.47 9.03
C PHE A 469 -26.98 14.51 8.17
N GLU A 470 -26.73 15.79 8.47
CA GLU A 470 -27.22 16.90 7.65
C GLU A 470 -26.28 17.09 6.46
N VAL A 471 -26.81 17.27 5.25
CA VAL A 471 -26.05 17.48 4.01
C VAL A 471 -25.88 18.97 3.70
N THR A 472 -26.80 19.81 4.16
CA THR A 472 -26.81 21.24 3.83
C THR A 472 -25.46 21.90 4.12
N GLY A 473 -24.86 22.46 3.08
CA GLY A 473 -23.55 23.14 3.14
C GLY A 473 -22.33 22.22 3.12
N LYS A 474 -22.50 20.89 3.13
CA LYS A 474 -21.39 19.93 3.09
C LYS A 474 -21.03 19.57 1.65
N LYS A 475 -19.72 19.49 1.36
CA LYS A 475 -19.18 19.11 0.05
C LYS A 475 -18.89 17.63 -0.07
N TRP A 476 -18.40 16.99 0.98
CA TRP A 476 -18.05 15.57 0.95
C TRP A 476 -18.21 14.90 2.31
N VAL A 477 -18.33 13.58 2.30
CA VAL A 477 -18.40 12.72 3.49
C VAL A 477 -17.65 11.40 3.26
N ARG A 478 -16.97 10.89 4.29
CA ARG A 478 -16.30 9.58 4.30
C ARG A 478 -16.49 8.86 5.63
N PHE A 479 -16.25 7.56 5.64
CA PHE A 479 -16.41 6.72 6.82
C PHE A 479 -15.13 5.91 7.09
N ALA A 480 -14.83 5.66 8.36
CA ALA A 480 -13.70 4.82 8.76
C ALA A 480 -13.99 4.04 10.06
N VAL A 481 -13.31 2.91 10.25
CA VAL A 481 -13.35 2.10 11.48
C VAL A 481 -11.94 1.67 11.85
N TRP A 482 -11.64 1.71 13.15
CA TRP A 482 -10.33 1.42 13.73
C TRP A 482 -10.46 0.50 14.94
N ASP A 483 -9.49 -0.40 15.10
CA ASP A 483 -9.41 -1.34 16.22
C ASP A 483 -8.21 -1.08 17.15
N SER A 484 -8.09 -1.92 18.19
CA SER A 484 -7.07 -1.77 19.22
C SER A 484 -5.63 -1.97 18.72
N ALA A 485 -5.45 -2.64 17.59
CA ALA A 485 -4.14 -2.85 16.97
C ALA A 485 -3.76 -1.67 16.06
N GLY A 486 -4.65 -0.69 15.91
CA GLY A 486 -4.52 0.40 14.96
C GLY A 486 -4.88 -0.01 13.54
N ASN A 487 -5.29 -1.27 13.32
CA ASN A 487 -5.77 -1.72 12.02
C ASN A 487 -7.09 -0.99 11.71
N GLY A 488 -7.43 -0.90 10.43
CA GLY A 488 -8.62 -0.15 10.06
C GLY A 488 -8.95 -0.20 8.59
N ALA A 489 -10.13 0.32 8.28
CA ALA A 489 -10.62 0.50 6.94
C ALA A 489 -11.31 1.85 6.78
N PHE A 490 -11.22 2.45 5.59
CA PHE A 490 -11.89 3.70 5.28
C PHE A 490 -12.38 3.76 3.82
N THR A 491 -13.53 4.40 3.62
CA THR A 491 -14.07 4.68 2.28
C THR A 491 -13.41 5.90 1.68
N GLN A 492 -13.39 5.97 0.35
CA GLN A 492 -13.11 7.22 -0.33
C GLN A 492 -14.21 8.27 -0.04
N PRO A 493 -13.89 9.59 -0.09
CA PRO A 493 -14.88 10.64 0.07
C PRO A 493 -15.94 10.62 -1.03
N VAL A 494 -17.21 10.63 -0.62
CA VAL A 494 -18.34 10.82 -1.52
C VAL A 494 -18.66 12.31 -1.57
N HIS A 495 -18.52 12.91 -2.76
CA HIS A 495 -18.92 14.30 -2.99
C HIS A 495 -20.44 14.43 -3.03
N LEU A 496 -20.96 15.32 -2.21
CA LEU A 496 -22.38 15.56 -1.97
C LEU A 496 -22.87 16.60 -2.98
N LYS A 497 -23.92 16.23 -3.71
CA LYS A 497 -24.70 17.14 -4.56
C LYS A 497 -25.86 17.75 -3.80
#